data_AF-A0A699X8N3-F1
#
_entry.id   AF-A0A699X8N3-F1
#
_cell.length_a   1.000
_cell.length_b   1.000
_cell.length_c   1.000
_cell.angle_alpha   90.00
_cell.angle_beta   90.00
_cell.angle_gamma   90.00
#
_symmetry.space_group_name_H-M   'P 1'
#
loop_
_entity.id
_entity.type
_entity.pdbx_description
1 polymer ?
#
loop_
_entity_poly.entity_id
_entity_poly.type
_entity_poly.pdbx_seq_one_letter_code
_entity_poly.pdbx_strand_id
1 'polypeptide(L)'
;MIEVTNAKAAVAKEKLNEARTRQKSYADEHRRALEFQLGDHVFLKVSPTRGVRRFGIKGKLRPRFIGPFEILDRVGEVSYRLALPPQ
;
A
#
# COMPACT_ATOMS: atom_id res chain seq x y z
N MET A 1 -9.83 -27.55 -38.60
CA MET A 1 -10.66 -26.60 -37.81
C MET A 1 -10.10 -26.42 -36.40
N ILE A 2 -9.73 -27.51 -35.71
CA ILE A 2 -9.19 -27.51 -34.33
C ILE A 2 -7.92 -26.66 -34.16
N GLU A 3 -6.95 -26.76 -35.08
CA GLU A 3 -5.69 -26.00 -35.00
C GLU A 3 -5.90 -24.48 -35.12
N VAL A 4 -6.82 -24.06 -35.99
CA VAL A 4 -7.16 -22.64 -36.19
C VAL A 4 -7.81 -22.06 -34.94
N THR A 5 -8.70 -22.81 -34.28
CA THR A 5 -9.29 -22.43 -32.99
C THR A 5 -8.26 -22.33 -31.88
N ASN A 6 -7.29 -23.26 -31.82
CA ASN A 6 -6.22 -23.22 -30.82
C ASN A 6 -5.29 -22.03 -31.03
N ALA A 7 -4.95 -21.70 -32.28
CA ALA A 7 -4.17 -20.51 -32.61
C ALA A 7 -4.90 -19.23 -32.17
N LYS A 8 -6.20 -19.12 -32.43
CA LYS A 8 -7.02 -17.97 -31.97
C LYS A 8 -7.10 -17.86 -30.45
N ALA A 9 -7.20 -18.99 -29.74
CA ALA A 9 -7.20 -19.02 -28.28
C ALA A 9 -5.85 -18.59 -27.69
N ALA A 10 -4.74 -18.97 -28.32
CA ALA A 10 -3.40 -18.52 -27.92
C ALA A 10 -3.23 -16.99 -28.06
N VAL A 11 -3.68 -16.42 -29.18
CA VAL A 11 -3.67 -14.97 -29.41
C VAL A 11 -4.54 -14.23 -28.39
N ALA A 12 -5.74 -14.74 -28.08
CA ALA A 12 -6.61 -14.13 -27.07
C ALA A 12 -5.96 -14.12 -25.67
N LYS A 13 -5.26 -15.20 -25.31
CA LYS A 13 -4.53 -15.30 -24.03
C LYS A 13 -3.37 -14.31 -23.96
N GLU A 14 -2.63 -14.15 -25.06
CA GLU A 14 -1.54 -13.18 -25.15
C GLU A 14 -2.05 -11.75 -24.98
N LYS A 15 -3.14 -11.38 -25.67
CA LYS A 15 -3.76 -10.05 -25.56
C LYS A 15 -4.28 -9.77 -24.15
N LEU A 16 -4.82 -10.77 -23.46
CA LEU A 16 -5.21 -10.65 -22.05
C LEU A 16 -4.00 -10.38 -21.14
N ASN A 17 -2.88 -11.07 -21.36
CA ASN A 17 -1.66 -10.83 -20.62
C ASN A 17 -1.07 -9.44 -20.89
N GLU A 18 -1.04 -8.98 -22.15
CA GLU A 18 -0.64 -7.62 -22.49
C GLU A 18 -1.46 -6.57 -21.74
N ALA A 19 -2.80 -6.73 -21.74
CA ALA A 19 -3.70 -5.82 -21.05
C ALA A 19 -3.44 -5.81 -19.52
N ARG A 20 -3.24 -6.98 -18.91
CA ARG A 20 -2.91 -7.10 -17.48
C ARG A 20 -1.57 -6.44 -17.16
N THR A 21 -0.54 -6.66 -17.96
CA THR A 21 0.78 -6.06 -17.76
C THR A 21 0.72 -4.53 -17.85
N ARG A 22 -0.03 -3.99 -18.82
CA ARG A 22 -0.26 -2.53 -18.94
C ARG A 22 -0.99 -1.96 -17.74
N GLN A 23 -2.04 -2.64 -17.25
CA GLN A 23 -2.74 -2.21 -16.04
C GLN A 23 -1.80 -2.17 -14.83
N LYS A 24 -0.98 -3.20 -14.67
CA LYS A 24 0.00 -3.28 -13.59
C LYS A 24 1.04 -2.15 -13.69
N SER A 25 1.60 -1.92 -14.87
CA SER A 25 2.59 -0.84 -15.06
C SER A 25 2.00 0.53 -14.74
N TYR A 26 0.78 0.83 -15.20
CA TYR A 26 0.12 2.11 -14.89
C TYR A 26 -0.18 2.27 -13.40
N ALA A 27 -0.60 1.20 -12.72
CA ALA A 27 -0.87 1.24 -11.29
C ALA A 27 0.41 1.43 -10.45
N ASP A 28 1.53 0.85 -10.91
CA ASP A 28 2.78 0.80 -10.15
C ASP A 28 3.76 1.94 -10.52
N GLU A 29 3.58 2.64 -11.65
CA GLU A 29 4.48 3.69 -12.15
C GLU A 29 4.80 4.80 -11.13
N HIS A 30 3.82 5.15 -10.28
CA HIS A 30 3.97 6.20 -9.26
C HIS A 30 4.11 5.62 -7.84
N ARG A 31 4.14 4.29 -7.69
CA ARG A 31 4.39 3.65 -6.40
C ARG A 31 5.89 3.64 -6.14
N ARG A 32 6.31 4.31 -5.07
CA ARG A 32 7.67 4.19 -4.56
C ARG A 32 7.74 2.93 -3.71
N ALA A 33 8.71 2.06 -3.99
CA ALA A 33 9.10 1.00 -3.07
C ALA A 33 9.77 1.66 -1.86
N LEU A 34 8.97 2.15 -0.93
CA LEU A 34 9.44 2.78 0.29
C LEU A 34 9.64 1.70 1.34
N GLU A 35 10.90 1.32 1.53
CA GLU A 35 11.31 0.48 2.63
C GLU A 35 11.85 1.33 3.76
N PHE A 36 11.56 0.93 4.99
CA PHE A 36 12.08 1.59 6.18
C PHE A 36 13.03 0.65 6.91
N GLN A 37 14.05 1.22 7.53
CA GLN A 37 15.02 0.49 8.34
C GLN A 37 14.60 0.50 9.82
N LEU A 38 15.19 -0.41 10.60
CA LEU A 38 15.07 -0.38 12.05
C LEU A 38 15.67 0.93 12.60
N GLY A 39 14.99 1.58 13.54
CA GLY A 39 15.39 2.90 14.06
C GLY A 39 14.84 4.09 13.26
N ASP A 40 14.29 3.88 12.06
CA ASP A 40 13.64 4.96 11.32
C ASP A 40 12.39 5.45 12.05
N HIS A 41 12.15 6.75 11.95
CA HIS A 41 11.03 7.43 12.58
C HIS A 41 9.93 7.73 11.55
N VAL A 42 8.77 7.10 11.73
CA VAL A 42 7.66 7.20 10.77
C VAL A 42 6.40 7.77 11.39
N PHE A 43 5.66 8.55 10.61
CA PHE A 43 4.35 9.06 11.02
C PHE A 43 3.25 8.04 10.73
N LEU A 44 2.45 7.70 11.75
CA LEU A 44 1.34 6.77 11.58
C LEU A 44 0.08 7.51 11.09
N LYS A 45 -0.54 7.02 10.02
CA LYS A 45 -1.83 7.54 9.55
C LYS A 45 -2.96 7.05 10.45
N VAL A 46 -3.78 7.97 10.96
CA VAL A 46 -4.93 7.63 11.81
C VAL A 46 -6.24 7.69 11.04
N SER A 47 -7.14 6.74 11.34
CA SER A 47 -8.52 6.80 10.86
C SER A 47 -9.24 8.01 11.46
N PRO A 48 -10.17 8.67 10.75
CA PRO A 48 -10.89 9.84 11.25
C PRO A 48 -11.52 9.62 12.63
N THR A 49 -12.14 8.46 12.86
CA THR A 49 -12.79 8.11 14.14
C THR A 49 -11.80 8.02 15.29
N ARG A 50 -10.65 7.36 15.08
CA ARG A 50 -9.56 7.30 16.08
C ARG A 50 -8.90 8.65 16.30
N GLY A 51 -8.74 9.45 15.24
CA GLY A 51 -8.22 10.81 15.34
C GLY A 51 -9.11 11.70 16.21
N VAL A 52 -10.43 11.62 16.05
CA VAL A 52 -11.38 12.37 16.90
C VAL A 52 -11.29 11.91 18.36
N ARG A 53 -11.20 10.60 18.64
CA ARG A 53 -11.06 10.10 20.02
C ARG A 53 -9.74 10.54 20.67
N ARG A 54 -8.64 10.52 19.91
CA ARG A 54 -7.30 10.81 20.46
C ARG A 54 -7.03 12.31 20.61
N PHE A 55 -7.47 13.11 19.64
CA PHE A 55 -7.20 14.55 19.60
C PHE A 55 -8.37 15.41 20.06
N GLY A 56 -9.59 14.88 20.17
CA GLY A 56 -10.79 15.65 20.52
C GLY A 56 -11.29 16.60 19.41
N ILE A 57 -10.53 16.78 18.33
CA ILE A 57 -10.85 17.74 17.25
C ILE A 57 -11.79 17.08 16.23
N LYS A 58 -13.04 17.54 16.21
CA LYS A 58 -14.04 17.17 15.20
C LYS A 58 -14.09 18.25 14.10
N GLY A 59 -13.95 17.84 12.84
CA GLY A 59 -14.13 18.73 11.69
C GLY A 59 -12.88 18.93 10.84
N LYS A 60 -12.73 20.12 10.25
CA LYS A 60 -11.56 20.49 9.42
C LYS A 60 -10.30 20.66 10.29
N LEU A 61 -9.12 20.60 9.68
CA LEU A 61 -7.80 20.78 10.32
C LEU A 61 -7.36 19.73 11.36
N ARG A 62 -8.09 18.61 11.49
CA ARG A 62 -7.62 17.49 12.32
C ARG A 62 -6.34 16.85 11.75
N PRO A 63 -5.37 16.46 12.60
CA PRO A 63 -4.18 15.74 12.16
C PRO A 63 -4.56 14.42 11.47
N ARG A 64 -4.04 14.20 10.26
CA ARG A 64 -4.18 12.92 9.54
C ARG A 64 -3.12 11.90 9.94
N PHE A 65 -1.98 12.42 10.39
CA PHE A 65 -0.81 11.67 10.80
C PHE A 65 -0.48 12.05 12.23
N ILE A 66 0.01 11.05 12.97
CA ILE A 66 0.44 11.19 14.35
C ILE A 66 1.94 10.92 14.42
N GLY A 67 2.57 11.46 15.46
CA GLY A 67 4.01 11.69 15.59
C GLY A 67 4.96 10.60 15.10
N PRO A 68 6.26 10.93 15.03
CA PRO A 68 7.26 9.97 14.63
C PRO A 68 7.34 8.84 15.65
N PHE A 69 7.11 7.61 15.21
CA PHE A 69 7.36 6.41 15.98
C PHE A 69 8.54 5.67 15.39
N GLU A 70 9.41 5.19 16.27
CA GLU A 70 10.53 4.34 15.90
C GLU A 70 10.03 2.97 15.43
N ILE A 71 10.62 2.47 14.36
CA ILE A 71 10.44 1.11 13.89
C ILE A 71 11.35 0.18 14.70
N LEU A 72 10.73 -0.71 15.47
CA LEU A 72 11.42 -1.68 16.31
C LEU A 72 11.80 -2.95 15.55
N ASP A 73 10.93 -3.41 14.64
CA ASP A 73 11.13 -4.67 13.92
C ASP A 73 10.39 -4.69 12.57
N ARG A 74 10.90 -5.44 11.58
CA ARG A 74 10.23 -5.68 10.28
C ARG A 74 9.57 -7.06 10.32
N VAL A 75 8.25 -7.07 10.49
CA VAL A 75 7.44 -8.30 10.61
C VAL A 75 7.16 -8.93 9.24
N GLY A 76 7.17 -8.13 8.17
CA GLY A 76 7.00 -8.59 6.80
C GLY A 76 7.45 -7.56 5.77
N GLU A 77 7.34 -7.89 4.49
CA GLU A 77 7.83 -7.04 3.39
C GLU A 77 7.31 -5.59 3.48
N VAL A 78 6.05 -5.40 3.89
CA VAL A 78 5.39 -4.09 4.03
C VAL A 78 4.89 -3.84 5.47
N SER A 79 5.27 -4.69 6.43
CA SER A 79 4.72 -4.67 7.80
C SER A 79 5.81 -4.43 8.83
N TYR A 80 5.64 -3.38 9.62
CA TYR A 80 6.62 -2.93 10.63
C TYR A 80 5.98 -2.84 12.01
N ARG A 81 6.74 -3.17 13.05
CA ARG A 81 6.36 -2.99 14.45
C ARG A 81 6.85 -1.63 14.93
N LEU A 82 5.93 -0.82 15.46
CA LEU A 82 6.21 0.55 15.92
C LEU A 82 6.24 0.62 17.46
N ALA A 83 7.09 1.50 17.99
CA ALA A 83 7.14 1.85 19.40
C ALA A 83 5.96 2.77 19.80
N LEU A 84 4.74 2.23 19.82
CA LEU A 84 3.55 2.98 20.23
C LEU A 84 3.49 3.11 21.77
N PRO A 85 3.00 4.25 22.30
CA PRO A 85 2.78 4.40 23.73
C PRO A 85 1.71 3.40 24.23
N PRO A 86 1.77 2.99 25.49
CA PRO A 86 0.74 2.16 26.12
C PRO A 86 -0.63 2.88 26.10
N GLN A 87 -1.70 2.07 26.04
CA GLN A 87 -3.10 2.54 25.99
C GLN A 87 -3.62 3.00 27.34
#